data_AF-A0A5C8A969-F1
#
_entry.id   AF-A0A5C8A969-F1
#
_cell.length_a   1.000
_cell.length_b   1.000
_cell.length_c   1.000
_cell.angle_alpha   90.00
_cell.angle_beta   90.00
_cell.angle_gamma   90.00
#
_symmetry.space_group_name_H-M   'P 1'
#
loop_
_entity.id
_entity.type
_entity.pdbx_description
1 polymer ?
#
loop_
_entity_poly.entity_id
_entity_poly.type
_entity_poly.pdbx_seq_one_letter_code
_entity_poly.pdbx_strand_id
1 'polypeptide(L)'
;NKKNVGKKVHYNYLLNGIIYCSHCGRQMVGKKRIASGDNSYKCKGKIYPNNLCEDSRAINIYKLETFIIKHLFESKELEKHLMELPVKENDYTKLLKELKEQKTKFNSLDKKLKHQLELLNDPELCDDNVKKEYITTKKLVESQKNLLNDLEDKVAFSKNYSPKENIKKVLSEYVSTLEFADVKKLIHSIIEWVKIEQIKEEGKMGNFFINIKYRGFDEISTFFTNWSAVKWYWISRYRSLAYTREQLEEDRELAIALFEKNGIVMNDDYINELKLQGFTDEEIDRQNPWSSNYVGSESSSSKHSVITIKEEDIINFN
;
A
#
# COMPACT_ATOMS: atom_id res chain seq x y z
N ASN A 1 17.44 -13.57 -29.28
CA ASN A 1 16.68 -13.82 -28.03
C ASN A 1 15.16 -13.78 -28.23
N LYS A 2 14.57 -14.72 -28.99
CA LYS A 2 13.12 -14.79 -29.25
C LYS A 2 12.41 -15.97 -28.54
N LYS A 3 13.12 -16.76 -27.72
CA LYS A 3 12.64 -18.05 -27.19
C LYS A 3 12.05 -18.04 -25.77
N ASN A 4 12.12 -16.92 -25.03
CA ASN A 4 11.59 -16.81 -23.65
C ASN A 4 10.64 -15.60 -23.48
N VAL A 5 9.78 -15.33 -24.46
CA VAL A 5 8.63 -14.45 -24.21
C VAL A 5 7.55 -15.30 -23.55
N GLY A 6 7.30 -15.07 -22.26
CA GLY A 6 6.27 -15.78 -21.50
C GLY A 6 4.90 -15.74 -22.20
N LYS A 7 3.99 -16.65 -21.84
CA LYS A 7 2.63 -16.69 -22.40
C LYS A 7 2.00 -15.30 -22.36
N LYS A 8 1.47 -14.83 -23.50
CA LYS A 8 0.73 -13.57 -23.58
C LYS A 8 -0.37 -13.56 -22.51
N VAL A 9 -0.47 -12.47 -21.77
CA VAL A 9 -1.48 -12.29 -20.72
C VAL A 9 -2.84 -12.15 -21.41
N HIS A 10 -3.71 -13.15 -21.25
CA HIS A 10 -5.03 -13.18 -21.88
C HIS A 10 -6.12 -12.48 -21.06
N TYR A 11 -5.89 -12.25 -19.76
CA TYR A 11 -6.87 -11.66 -18.86
C TYR A 11 -6.24 -10.55 -18.05
N ASN A 12 -6.93 -9.42 -17.99
CA ASN A 12 -6.58 -8.32 -17.13
C ASN A 12 -7.45 -8.35 -15.87
N TYR A 13 -6.85 -8.00 -14.74
CA TYR A 13 -7.49 -8.01 -13.44
C TYR A 13 -7.27 -6.65 -12.77
N LEU A 14 -8.32 -6.07 -12.18
CA LEU A 14 -8.28 -4.69 -11.68
C LEU A 14 -7.30 -4.56 -10.52
N LEU A 15 -7.33 -5.49 -9.57
CA LEU A 15 -6.58 -5.40 -8.32
C LEU A 15 -5.16 -5.98 -8.41
N ASN A 16 -4.78 -6.55 -9.56
CA ASN A 16 -3.42 -7.04 -9.77
C ASN A 16 -2.39 -5.92 -9.61
N GLY A 17 -1.57 -6.03 -8.57
CA GLY A 17 -0.51 -5.06 -8.22
C GLY A 17 -0.70 -4.44 -6.84
N ILE A 18 -1.93 -4.43 -6.34
CA ILE A 18 -2.30 -3.80 -5.07
C ILE A 18 -2.89 -4.78 -4.06
N ILE A 19 -3.17 -6.02 -4.45
CA ILE A 19 -3.77 -7.06 -3.58
C ILE A 19 -2.72 -8.02 -2.98
N TYR A 20 -2.78 -8.22 -1.66
CA TYR A 20 -1.81 -8.99 -0.88
C TYR A 20 -2.50 -9.91 0.12
N CYS A 21 -1.83 -11.01 0.45
CA CYS A 21 -2.27 -11.93 1.48
C CYS A 21 -1.78 -11.46 2.86
N SER A 22 -2.67 -11.34 3.85
CA SER A 22 -2.30 -10.95 5.22
C SER A 22 -1.38 -11.98 5.88
N HIS A 23 -1.61 -13.28 5.62
CA HIS A 23 -0.88 -14.39 6.25
C HIS A 23 0.61 -14.47 5.90
N CYS A 24 0.97 -14.20 4.64
CA CYS A 24 2.38 -14.34 4.19
C CYS A 24 2.96 -13.08 3.55
N GLY A 25 2.20 -11.99 3.49
CA GLY A 25 2.59 -10.73 2.86
C GLY A 25 2.75 -10.78 1.33
N ARG A 26 2.66 -11.95 0.69
CA ARG A 26 2.84 -12.09 -0.75
C ARG A 26 1.62 -11.57 -1.51
N GLN A 27 1.89 -11.07 -2.71
CA GLN A 27 0.87 -10.60 -3.63
C GLN A 27 -0.12 -11.74 -3.99
N MET A 28 -1.40 -11.39 -4.14
CA MET A 28 -2.39 -12.28 -4.74
C MET A 28 -2.48 -12.03 -6.25
N VAL A 29 -2.75 -13.07 -7.02
CA VAL A 29 -2.87 -13.02 -8.48
C VAL A 29 -4.23 -13.52 -8.93
N GLY A 30 -4.84 -12.77 -9.84
CA GLY A 30 -6.05 -13.21 -10.53
C GLY A 30 -5.76 -14.45 -11.37
N LYS A 31 -6.61 -15.47 -11.23
CA LYS A 31 -6.60 -16.67 -12.05
C LYS A 31 -8.00 -16.91 -12.59
N LYS A 32 -8.14 -16.87 -13.91
CA LYS A 32 -9.34 -17.19 -14.66
C LYS A 32 -9.15 -18.51 -15.41
N ARG A 33 -10.13 -19.41 -15.34
CA ARG A 33 -10.18 -20.65 -16.14
C ARG A 33 -11.55 -20.77 -16.80
N ILE A 34 -11.59 -20.63 -18.13
CA ILE A 34 -12.85 -20.75 -18.92
C ILE A 34 -13.53 -22.09 -18.64
N ALA A 35 -12.77 -23.20 -18.70
CA ALA A 35 -13.34 -24.54 -18.62
C ALA A 35 -13.89 -24.91 -17.22
N SER A 36 -13.35 -24.33 -16.14
CA SER A 36 -13.70 -24.74 -14.77
C SER A 36 -14.43 -23.66 -13.97
N GLY A 37 -14.71 -22.50 -14.57
CA GLY A 37 -15.29 -21.35 -13.87
C GLY A 37 -14.47 -20.81 -12.69
N ASP A 38 -13.21 -21.24 -12.56
CA ASP A 38 -12.32 -20.83 -11.47
C ASP A 38 -11.81 -19.42 -11.75
N ASN A 39 -12.54 -18.43 -11.23
CA ASN A 39 -12.33 -17.01 -11.41
C ASN A 39 -12.03 -16.40 -10.04
N SER A 40 -10.80 -16.55 -9.57
CA SER A 40 -10.44 -16.19 -8.20
C SER A 40 -9.05 -15.57 -8.07
N TYR A 41 -8.90 -14.65 -7.12
CA TYR A 41 -7.60 -14.15 -6.67
C TYR A 41 -6.98 -15.17 -5.73
N LYS A 42 -5.76 -15.61 -6.03
CA LYS A 42 -5.03 -16.63 -5.25
C LYS A 42 -3.70 -16.07 -4.75
N CYS A 43 -3.33 -16.39 -3.52
CA CYS A 43 -2.02 -16.04 -3.00
C CYS A 43 -0.90 -16.69 -3.84
N LYS A 44 0.10 -15.90 -4.25
CA LYS A 44 1.32 -16.43 -4.92
C LYS A 44 2.04 -17.46 -4.06
N GLY A 45 1.98 -17.30 -2.74
CA GLY A 45 2.53 -18.26 -1.78
C GLY A 45 1.81 -19.61 -1.74
N LYS A 46 0.71 -19.79 -2.47
CA LYS A 46 0.00 -21.08 -2.60
C LYS A 46 0.12 -21.68 -4.00
N ILE A 47 0.81 -20.99 -4.90
CA ILE A 47 1.00 -21.43 -6.28
C ILE A 47 2.34 -22.18 -6.35
N TYR A 48 2.28 -23.42 -6.85
CA TYR A 48 3.47 -24.23 -7.13
C TYR A 48 4.48 -23.44 -7.98
N PRO A 49 5.79 -23.51 -7.69
CA PRO A 49 6.45 -24.38 -6.70
C PRO A 49 6.52 -23.83 -5.27
N ASN A 50 6.24 -22.54 -5.07
CA ASN A 50 6.51 -21.84 -3.81
C ASN A 50 5.32 -21.87 -2.84
N ASN A 51 4.82 -23.07 -2.52
CA ASN A 51 3.68 -23.30 -1.64
C ASN A 51 4.06 -23.15 -0.15
N LEU A 52 4.31 -21.91 0.28
CA LEU A 52 4.71 -21.54 1.64
C LEU A 52 3.57 -20.92 2.45
N CYS A 53 2.36 -20.79 1.88
CA CYS A 53 1.21 -20.17 2.54
C CYS A 53 0.02 -21.11 2.56
N GLU A 54 -0.15 -21.82 3.68
CA GLU A 54 -1.17 -22.86 3.85
C GLU A 54 -2.57 -22.26 4.11
N ASP A 55 -2.63 -21.15 4.82
CA ASP A 55 -3.88 -20.57 5.33
C ASP A 55 -4.64 -19.68 4.37
N SER A 56 -3.97 -19.17 3.32
CA SER A 56 -4.65 -18.40 2.29
C SER A 56 -5.63 -19.27 1.49
N ARG A 57 -6.85 -18.79 1.22
CA ARG A 57 -7.70 -19.31 0.14
C ARG A 57 -7.97 -18.25 -0.91
N ALA A 58 -8.63 -18.70 -1.96
CA ALA A 58 -8.99 -17.89 -3.10
C ALA A 58 -10.31 -17.15 -2.82
N ILE A 59 -10.42 -15.92 -3.30
CA ILE A 59 -11.65 -15.13 -3.27
C ILE A 59 -12.11 -14.86 -4.71
N ASN A 60 -13.42 -14.86 -4.95
CA ASN A 60 -13.97 -14.67 -6.29
C ASN A 60 -13.61 -13.27 -6.83
N ILE A 61 -13.08 -13.22 -8.06
CA ILE A 61 -12.62 -11.98 -8.71
C ILE A 61 -13.78 -11.00 -8.87
N TYR A 62 -14.87 -11.45 -9.49
CA TYR A 62 -15.98 -10.58 -9.84
C TYR A 62 -16.65 -9.97 -8.62
N LYS A 63 -16.84 -10.77 -7.56
CA LYS A 63 -17.45 -10.29 -6.33
C LYS A 63 -16.56 -9.29 -5.59
N LEU A 64 -15.25 -9.57 -5.50
CA LEU A 64 -14.32 -8.64 -4.87
C LEU A 64 -14.18 -7.33 -5.68
N GLU A 65 -14.02 -7.42 -6.99
CA GLU A 65 -13.89 -6.23 -7.84
C GLU A 65 -15.17 -5.38 -7.86
N THR A 66 -16.34 -6.02 -7.94
CA THR A 66 -17.63 -5.33 -7.83
C THR A 66 -17.75 -4.62 -6.48
N PHE A 67 -17.41 -5.30 -5.38
CA PHE A 67 -17.38 -4.68 -4.05
C PHE A 67 -16.49 -3.42 -4.03
N ILE A 68 -15.25 -3.52 -4.54
CA ILE A 68 -14.32 -2.38 -4.56
C ILE A 68 -14.88 -1.23 -5.38
N ILE A 69 -15.45 -1.50 -6.57
CA ILE A 69 -16.04 -0.45 -7.41
C ILE A 69 -17.22 0.22 -6.70
N LYS A 70 -18.15 -0.56 -6.14
CA LYS A 70 -19.29 0.00 -5.41
C LYS A 70 -18.86 0.83 -4.20
N HIS A 71 -17.92 0.29 -3.43
CA HIS A 71 -17.38 0.99 -2.26
C HIS A 71 -16.68 2.30 -2.63
N LEU A 72 -15.89 2.30 -3.70
CA LEU A 72 -15.15 3.49 -4.12
C LEU A 72 -16.03 4.54 -4.79
N PHE A 73 -16.92 4.15 -5.71
CA PHE A 73 -17.55 5.08 -6.66
C PHE A 73 -19.06 5.26 -6.45
N GLU A 74 -19.76 4.29 -5.85
CA GLU A 74 -21.20 4.41 -5.59
C GLU A 74 -21.48 4.94 -4.17
N SER A 75 -20.60 4.64 -3.22
CA SER A 75 -20.75 5.09 -1.83
C SER A 75 -20.25 6.52 -1.63
N LYS A 76 -21.18 7.48 -1.60
CA LYS A 76 -20.88 8.88 -1.21
C LYS A 76 -20.32 9.02 0.21
N GLU A 77 -20.48 8.00 1.04
CA GLU A 77 -19.93 8.00 2.39
C GLU A 77 -18.41 7.95 2.39
N LEU A 78 -17.80 7.24 1.45
CA LEU A 78 -16.34 7.14 1.39
C LEU A 78 -15.73 8.48 1.02
N GLU A 79 -16.31 9.18 0.04
CA GLU A 79 -15.87 10.52 -0.36
C GLU A 79 -15.85 11.48 0.83
N LYS A 80 -17.01 11.63 1.49
CA LYS A 80 -17.16 12.55 2.63
C LYS A 80 -16.12 12.23 3.70
N HIS A 81 -15.97 10.94 3.99
CA HIS A 81 -15.03 10.45 4.99
C HIS A 81 -13.57 10.76 4.64
N LEU A 82 -13.10 10.40 3.44
CA LEU A 82 -11.72 10.67 3.02
C LEU A 82 -11.41 12.17 2.93
N MET A 83 -12.43 13.01 2.68
CA MET A 83 -12.30 14.46 2.65
C MET A 83 -12.13 15.08 4.04
N GLU A 84 -12.67 14.46 5.08
CA GLU A 84 -12.52 14.87 6.48
C GLU A 84 -11.14 14.47 7.05
N LEU A 85 -10.52 13.40 6.53
CA LEU A 85 -9.24 12.92 7.01
C LEU A 85 -8.08 13.91 6.80
N PRO A 86 -7.09 13.93 7.70
CA PRO A 86 -5.85 14.64 7.48
C PRO A 86 -5.07 13.95 6.36
N VAL A 87 -4.41 14.77 5.54
CA VAL A 87 -3.50 14.25 4.52
C VAL A 87 -2.22 13.83 5.22
N LYS A 88 -1.79 12.59 4.98
CA LYS A 88 -0.47 12.13 5.42
C LYS A 88 0.59 12.96 4.70
N GLU A 89 1.56 13.51 5.44
CA GLU A 89 2.72 14.15 4.83
C GLU A 89 3.34 13.20 3.80
N ASN A 90 3.51 13.68 2.58
CA ASN A 90 4.07 12.88 1.51
C ASN A 90 5.54 12.59 1.81
N ASP A 91 6.05 11.45 1.34
CA ASP A 91 7.47 11.10 1.46
C ASP A 91 8.37 11.99 0.56
N TYR A 92 7.92 13.17 0.12
CA TYR A 92 8.63 14.02 -0.83
C TYR A 92 10.03 14.40 -0.31
N THR A 93 10.16 14.79 0.96
CA THR A 93 11.45 15.15 1.57
C THR A 93 12.40 13.96 1.63
N LYS A 94 11.88 12.78 1.96
CA LYS A 94 12.62 11.50 1.98
C LYS A 94 13.05 11.10 0.57
N LEU A 95 12.15 11.15 -0.40
CA LEU A 95 12.42 10.86 -1.82
C LEU A 95 13.43 11.85 -2.41
N LEU A 96 13.37 13.13 -2.03
CA LEU A 96 14.38 14.13 -2.43
C LEU A 96 15.76 13.80 -1.87
N LYS A 97 15.84 13.35 -0.61
CA LYS A 97 17.10 12.93 0.01
C LYS A 97 17.67 11.71 -0.72
N GLU A 98 16.83 10.70 -0.95
CA GLU A 98 17.23 9.50 -1.68
C GLU A 98 17.66 9.83 -3.12
N LEU A 99 16.94 10.70 -3.83
CA LEU A 99 17.32 11.16 -5.16
C LEU A 99 18.71 11.83 -5.16
N LYS A 100 19.00 12.69 -4.18
CA LYS A 100 20.32 13.32 -4.03
C LYS A 100 21.42 12.28 -3.81
N GLU A 101 21.20 11.29 -2.94
CA GLU A 101 22.14 10.20 -2.66
C GLU A 101 22.39 9.30 -3.88
N GLN A 102 21.34 9.00 -4.66
CA GLN A 102 21.49 8.20 -5.88
C GLN A 102 22.17 8.99 -7.00
N LYS A 103 22.01 10.32 -7.04
CA LYS A 103 22.68 11.20 -8.00
C LYS A 103 24.17 11.34 -7.72
N THR A 104 24.58 11.37 -6.45
CA THR A 104 26.01 11.35 -6.09
C THR A 104 26.67 10.02 -6.46
N LYS A 105 25.99 8.89 -6.22
CA LYS A 105 26.44 7.55 -6.67
C LYS A 105 26.55 7.44 -8.19
N PHE A 106 25.58 7.98 -8.92
CA PHE A 106 25.65 8.02 -10.39
C PHE A 106 26.86 8.83 -10.87
N ASN A 107 27.09 10.01 -10.30
CA ASN A 107 28.22 10.86 -10.67
C ASN A 107 29.58 10.20 -10.40
N SER A 108 29.72 9.43 -9.32
CA SER A 108 30.97 8.69 -9.06
C SER A 108 31.19 7.55 -10.05
N LEU A 109 30.13 6.81 -10.39
CA LEU A 109 30.18 5.76 -11.42
C LEU A 109 30.47 6.32 -12.81
N ASP A 110 29.87 7.47 -13.16
CA ASP A 110 30.11 8.15 -14.45
C ASP A 110 31.56 8.65 -14.57
N LYS A 111 32.11 9.24 -13.49
CA LYS A 111 33.54 9.60 -13.43
C LYS A 111 34.45 8.39 -13.60
N LYS A 112 34.14 7.28 -12.91
CA LYS A 112 34.89 6.03 -13.04
C LYS A 112 34.83 5.48 -14.47
N LEU A 113 33.66 5.52 -15.10
CA LEU A 113 33.47 5.07 -16.48
C LEU A 113 34.27 5.92 -17.47
N LYS A 114 34.29 7.25 -17.30
CA LYS A 114 35.09 8.18 -18.12
C LYS A 114 36.59 7.90 -17.99
N HIS A 115 37.07 7.70 -16.77
CA HIS A 115 38.47 7.36 -16.54
C HIS A 115 38.85 6.00 -17.17
N GLN A 116 37.99 4.98 -17.03
CA GLN A 116 38.21 3.69 -17.69
C GLN A 116 38.21 3.81 -19.22
N LEU A 117 37.40 4.72 -19.79
CA LEU A 117 37.41 4.99 -21.22
C LEU A 117 38.72 5.66 -21.67
N GLU A 118 39.28 6.58 -20.87
CA GLU A 118 40.58 7.18 -21.14
C GLU A 118 41.69 6.11 -21.17
N LEU A 119 41.71 5.20 -20.19
CA LEU A 119 42.68 4.10 -20.14
C LEU A 119 42.55 3.12 -21.32
N LEU A 120 41.34 2.92 -21.85
CA LEU A 120 41.13 2.08 -23.03
C LEU A 120 41.63 2.72 -24.33
N ASN A 121 41.71 4.06 -24.37
CA ASN A 121 42.21 4.80 -25.51
C ASN A 121 43.76 4.92 -25.52
N ASP A 122 44.41 4.56 -24.42
CA ASP A 122 45.87 4.50 -24.31
C ASP A 122 46.38 3.09 -24.70
N PRO A 123 47.12 2.93 -25.80
CA PRO A 123 47.61 1.64 -26.28
C PRO A 123 48.55 0.92 -25.30
N GLU A 124 49.25 1.65 -24.43
CA GLU A 124 50.20 1.07 -23.47
C GLU A 124 49.52 0.56 -22.20
N LEU A 125 48.33 1.09 -21.87
CA LEU A 125 47.58 0.77 -20.65
C LEU A 125 46.36 -0.12 -20.90
N CYS A 126 46.03 -0.40 -22.17
CA CYS A 126 44.85 -1.16 -22.56
C CYS A 126 45.03 -2.68 -22.34
N ASP A 127 44.55 -3.17 -21.19
CA ASP A 127 44.46 -4.59 -20.81
C ASP A 127 43.00 -5.11 -20.95
N ASP A 128 42.84 -6.41 -21.20
CA ASP A 128 41.57 -7.14 -21.14
C ASP A 128 40.84 -7.02 -19.78
N ASN A 129 41.55 -6.82 -18.67
CA ASN A 129 40.94 -6.52 -17.38
C ASN A 129 40.24 -5.16 -17.39
N VAL A 130 40.86 -4.13 -17.97
CA VAL A 130 40.27 -2.79 -18.11
C VAL A 130 39.00 -2.85 -18.96
N LYS A 131 39.00 -3.65 -20.05
CA LYS A 131 37.81 -3.88 -20.88
C LYS A 131 36.67 -4.54 -20.08
N LYS A 132 36.97 -5.56 -19.27
CA LYS A 132 35.96 -6.24 -18.45
C LYS A 132 35.36 -5.30 -17.41
N GLU A 133 36.19 -4.51 -16.72
CA GLU A 133 35.72 -3.52 -15.76
C GLU A 133 34.89 -2.41 -16.41
N TYR A 134 35.27 -1.94 -17.60
CA TYR A 134 34.48 -0.96 -18.33
C TYR A 134 33.07 -1.50 -18.65
N ILE A 135 32.96 -2.75 -19.11
CA ILE A 135 31.66 -3.36 -19.43
C ILE A 135 30.78 -3.50 -18.19
N THR A 136 31.33 -3.87 -17.04
CA THR A 136 30.57 -3.98 -15.79
C THR A 136 30.15 -2.61 -15.27
N THR A 137 31.06 -1.63 -15.24
CA THR A 137 30.73 -0.24 -14.85
C THR A 137 29.67 0.35 -15.77
N LYS A 138 29.74 0.12 -17.09
CA LYS A 138 28.74 0.59 -18.06
C LYS A 138 27.35 0.05 -17.75
N LYS A 139 27.22 -1.25 -17.46
CA LYS A 139 25.94 -1.85 -17.06
C LYS A 139 25.41 -1.26 -15.76
N LEU A 140 26.28 -1.01 -14.79
CA LEU A 140 25.91 -0.38 -13.52
C LEU A 140 25.42 1.06 -13.73
N VAL A 141 26.12 1.87 -14.54
CA VAL A 141 25.71 3.23 -14.91
C VAL A 141 24.34 3.22 -15.58
N GLU A 142 24.09 2.30 -16.50
CA GLU A 142 22.81 2.18 -17.18
C GLU A 142 21.67 1.77 -16.24
N SER A 143 21.93 0.82 -15.34
CA SER A 143 20.96 0.45 -14.29
C SER A 143 20.66 1.59 -13.32
N GLN A 144 21.70 2.35 -12.92
CA GLN A 144 21.60 3.49 -12.03
C GLN A 144 20.86 4.65 -12.69
N LYS A 145 21.04 4.85 -13.99
CA LYS A 145 20.31 5.85 -14.78
C LYS A 145 18.81 5.53 -14.84
N ASN A 146 18.45 4.26 -15.06
CA ASN A 146 17.04 3.85 -15.04
C ASN A 146 16.42 4.05 -13.65
N LEU A 147 17.16 3.74 -12.58
CA LEU A 147 16.73 4.00 -11.21
C LEU A 147 16.54 5.50 -10.94
N LEU A 148 17.46 6.34 -11.41
CA LEU A 148 17.35 7.80 -11.27
C LEU A 148 16.11 8.35 -11.99
N ASN A 149 15.86 7.93 -13.23
CA ASN A 149 14.66 8.37 -13.96
C ASN A 149 13.38 8.00 -13.20
N ASP A 150 13.26 6.77 -12.69
CA ASP A 150 12.10 6.33 -11.90
C ASP A 150 11.95 7.13 -10.59
N LEU A 151 13.06 7.46 -9.91
CA LEU A 151 13.04 8.32 -8.73
C LEU A 151 12.66 9.77 -9.05
N GLU A 152 13.16 10.33 -10.16
CA GLU A 152 12.81 11.68 -10.61
C GLU A 152 11.31 11.78 -10.92
N ASP A 153 10.74 10.78 -11.60
CA ASP A 153 9.31 10.69 -11.87
C ASP A 153 8.48 10.60 -10.57
N LYS A 154 8.93 9.79 -9.61
CA LYS A 154 8.29 9.68 -8.29
C LYS A 154 8.33 10.99 -7.51
N VAL A 155 9.45 11.71 -7.55
CA VAL A 155 9.60 13.01 -6.88
C VAL A 155 8.69 14.05 -7.55
N ALA A 156 8.66 14.11 -8.88
CA ALA A 156 7.81 15.02 -9.63
C ALA A 156 6.32 14.77 -9.36
N PHE A 157 5.92 13.50 -9.31
CA PHE A 157 4.57 13.10 -8.93
C PHE A 157 4.26 13.52 -7.48
N SER A 158 5.11 13.15 -6.53
CA SER A 158 4.90 13.43 -5.10
C SER A 158 4.79 14.93 -4.80
N LYS A 159 5.56 15.76 -5.49
CA LYS A 159 5.53 17.22 -5.35
C LYS A 159 4.16 17.84 -5.67
N ASN A 160 3.50 17.32 -6.70
CA ASN A 160 2.25 17.90 -7.22
C ASN A 160 1.00 17.08 -6.83
N TYR A 161 1.18 15.97 -6.11
CA TYR A 161 0.08 15.08 -5.76
C TYR A 161 -0.63 15.57 -4.50
N SER A 162 -1.87 16.03 -4.68
CA SER A 162 -2.81 16.28 -3.59
C SER A 162 -3.81 15.11 -3.50
N PRO A 163 -3.81 14.32 -2.39
CA PRO A 163 -4.73 13.19 -2.25
C PRO A 163 -6.20 13.59 -2.34
N LYS A 164 -6.57 14.72 -1.71
CA LYS A 164 -7.96 15.21 -1.70
C LYS A 164 -8.41 15.69 -3.09
N GLU A 165 -7.55 16.37 -3.84
CA GLU A 165 -7.89 16.79 -5.21
C GLU A 165 -7.99 15.59 -6.15
N ASN A 166 -7.09 14.60 -5.99
CA ASN A 166 -7.17 13.36 -6.76
C ASN A 166 -8.47 12.62 -6.50
N ILE A 167 -8.90 12.49 -5.24
CA ILE A 167 -10.19 11.86 -4.90
C ILE A 167 -11.34 12.62 -5.55
N LYS A 168 -11.42 13.95 -5.42
CA LYS A 168 -12.48 14.74 -6.06
C LYS A 168 -12.55 14.50 -7.57
N LYS A 169 -11.38 14.52 -8.23
CA LYS A 169 -11.29 14.29 -9.67
C LYS A 169 -11.78 12.88 -10.02
N VAL A 170 -11.25 11.86 -9.36
CA VAL A 170 -11.55 10.46 -9.66
C VAL A 170 -13.01 10.12 -9.38
N LEU A 171 -13.60 10.64 -8.31
CA LEU A 171 -15.01 10.37 -7.96
C LEU A 171 -15.99 11.18 -8.81
N SER A 172 -15.56 12.28 -9.43
CA SER A 172 -16.35 13.00 -10.42
C SER A 172 -16.45 12.27 -11.76
N GLU A 173 -15.54 11.33 -12.04
CA GLU A 173 -15.54 10.54 -13.27
C GLU A 173 -16.53 9.36 -13.17
N TYR A 174 -17.43 9.25 -14.15
CA TYR A 174 -18.49 8.24 -14.13
C TYR A 174 -17.97 6.87 -14.61
N VAL A 175 -17.82 5.92 -13.69
CA VAL A 175 -17.12 4.66 -13.93
C VAL A 175 -17.80 3.71 -14.91
N SER A 176 -19.13 3.72 -15.00
CA SER A 176 -19.85 2.76 -15.87
C SER A 176 -19.68 3.02 -17.37
N THR A 177 -19.13 4.18 -17.76
CA THR A 177 -18.78 4.48 -19.15
C THR A 177 -17.29 4.27 -19.48
N LEU A 178 -16.47 3.90 -18.49
CA LEU A 178 -15.01 3.82 -18.65
C LEU A 178 -14.54 2.45 -19.13
N GLU A 179 -13.47 2.46 -19.92
CA GLU A 179 -12.77 1.23 -20.30
C GLU A 179 -11.99 0.64 -19.12
N PHE A 180 -11.74 -0.68 -19.17
CA PHE A 180 -11.01 -1.41 -18.13
C PHE A 180 -9.69 -0.73 -17.71
N ALA A 181 -8.92 -0.22 -18.67
CA ALA A 181 -7.63 0.39 -18.41
C ALA A 181 -7.75 1.64 -17.54
N ASP A 182 -8.82 2.42 -17.72
CA ASP A 182 -9.03 3.66 -16.98
C ASP A 182 -9.62 3.36 -15.61
N VAL A 183 -10.60 2.45 -15.49
CA VAL A 183 -11.10 1.97 -14.19
C VAL A 183 -9.94 1.46 -13.31
N LYS A 184 -9.02 0.69 -13.91
CA LYS A 184 -7.84 0.19 -13.19
C LYS A 184 -6.96 1.34 -12.68
N LYS A 185 -6.68 2.35 -13.52
CA LYS A 185 -5.86 3.51 -13.11
C LYS A 185 -6.53 4.28 -11.97
N LEU A 186 -7.84 4.49 -12.02
CA LEU A 186 -8.59 5.17 -10.97
C LEU A 186 -8.53 4.41 -9.64
N ILE A 187 -8.74 3.09 -9.66
CA ILE A 187 -8.62 2.26 -8.45
C ILE A 187 -7.20 2.34 -7.87
N HIS A 188 -6.16 2.25 -8.71
CA HIS A 188 -4.76 2.27 -8.27
C HIS A 188 -4.28 3.65 -7.81
N SER A 189 -4.97 4.73 -8.21
CA SER A 189 -4.69 6.08 -7.72
C SER A 189 -5.25 6.30 -6.32
N ILE A 190 -6.42 5.73 -6.01
CA ILE A 190 -7.05 5.85 -4.68
C ILE A 190 -6.48 4.83 -3.68
N ILE A 191 -6.33 3.58 -4.08
CA ILE A 191 -5.92 2.49 -3.18
C ILE A 191 -4.41 2.28 -3.25
N GLU A 192 -3.78 2.25 -2.07
CA GLU A 192 -2.37 1.90 -1.93
C GLU A 192 -2.19 0.38 -1.92
N TRP A 193 -2.94 -0.31 -1.05
CA TRP A 193 -2.98 -1.77 -1.00
C TRP A 193 -4.28 -2.30 -0.42
N VAL A 194 -4.59 -3.55 -0.76
CA VAL A 194 -5.68 -4.36 -0.22
C VAL A 194 -5.07 -5.63 0.38
N LYS A 195 -5.18 -5.84 1.69
CA LYS A 195 -4.76 -7.07 2.35
C LYS A 195 -5.97 -7.93 2.65
N ILE A 196 -5.91 -9.19 2.23
CA ILE A 196 -6.95 -10.18 2.50
C ILE A 196 -6.43 -11.17 3.53
N GLU A 197 -7.11 -11.19 4.66
CA GLU A 197 -6.98 -12.18 5.69
C GLU A 197 -8.15 -13.15 5.63
N GLN A 198 -7.87 -14.38 6.00
CA GLN A 198 -8.88 -15.43 6.02
C GLN A 198 -8.78 -16.23 7.30
N ILE A 199 -9.94 -16.40 7.93
CA ILE A 199 -10.09 -17.22 9.13
C ILE A 199 -10.91 -18.45 8.74
N LYS A 200 -10.34 -19.63 8.96
CA LYS A 200 -11.03 -20.90 8.85
C LYS A 200 -11.81 -21.12 10.14
N GLU A 201 -13.11 -21.34 10.03
CA GLU A 201 -13.90 -21.92 11.13
C GLU A 201 -14.06 -23.41 10.86
N GLU A 202 -13.90 -24.25 11.88
CA GLU A 202 -14.14 -25.68 11.77
C GLU A 202 -15.56 -25.96 11.26
N GLY A 203 -15.68 -26.77 10.21
CA GLY A 203 -16.97 -27.13 9.61
C GLY A 203 -17.63 -26.09 8.71
N LYS A 204 -17.05 -24.89 8.52
CA LYS A 204 -17.59 -23.85 7.61
C LYS A 204 -16.61 -23.49 6.49
N MET A 205 -17.13 -22.85 5.44
CA MET A 205 -16.33 -22.44 4.26
C MET A 205 -15.34 -21.29 4.55
N GLY A 206 -15.40 -20.68 5.75
CA GLY A 206 -14.50 -19.64 6.25
C GLY A 206 -14.99 -18.22 5.98
N ASN A 207 -14.41 -17.27 6.71
CA ASN A 207 -14.68 -15.83 6.60
C ASN A 207 -13.45 -15.08 6.09
N PHE A 208 -13.69 -13.92 5.48
CA PHE A 208 -12.66 -13.03 4.94
C PHE A 208 -12.70 -11.68 5.64
N PHE A 209 -11.52 -11.18 5.97
CA PHE A 209 -11.29 -9.81 6.40
C PHE A 209 -10.46 -9.09 5.34
N ILE A 210 -10.94 -7.94 4.88
CA ILE A 210 -10.35 -7.17 3.79
C ILE A 210 -9.98 -5.81 4.35
N ASN A 211 -8.68 -5.57 4.42
CA ASN A 211 -8.10 -4.30 4.87
C ASN A 211 -7.71 -3.48 3.64
N ILE A 212 -8.29 -2.28 3.51
CA ILE A 212 -8.02 -1.35 2.42
C ILE A 212 -7.28 -0.15 2.98
N LYS A 213 -6.07 0.12 2.46
CA LYS A 213 -5.30 1.33 2.72
C LYS A 213 -5.46 2.30 1.55
N TYR A 214 -5.85 3.53 1.86
CA TYR A 214 -5.99 4.59 0.86
C TYR A 214 -4.71 5.41 0.75
N ARG A 215 -4.34 5.76 -0.47
CA ARG A 215 -3.11 6.49 -0.79
C ARG A 215 -3.20 7.92 -0.26
N GLY A 216 -2.23 8.29 0.57
CA GLY A 216 -2.13 9.65 1.12
C GLY A 216 -2.96 9.88 2.39
N PHE A 217 -3.56 8.83 2.96
CA PHE A 217 -4.29 8.90 4.22
C PHE A 217 -3.76 7.87 5.21
N ASP A 218 -3.71 8.24 6.49
CA ASP A 218 -3.29 7.29 7.53
C ASP A 218 -4.45 6.49 8.13
N GLU A 219 -5.29 5.93 7.24
CA GLU A 219 -6.43 5.12 7.62
C GLU A 219 -6.43 3.76 6.94
N ILE A 220 -6.89 2.73 7.67
CA ILE A 220 -7.23 1.43 7.10
C ILE A 220 -8.71 1.16 7.36
N SER A 221 -9.47 0.87 6.31
CA SER A 221 -10.84 0.36 6.44
C SER A 221 -10.85 -1.15 6.41
N THR A 222 -11.52 -1.77 7.38
CA THR A 222 -11.65 -3.23 7.47
C THR A 222 -13.07 -3.66 7.14
N PHE A 223 -13.18 -4.58 6.19
CA PHE A 223 -14.44 -5.19 5.77
C PHE A 223 -14.45 -6.66 6.07
N PHE A 224 -15.61 -7.16 6.45
CA PHE A 224 -15.88 -8.56 6.74
C PHE A 224 -16.86 -9.12 5.71
N THR A 225 -16.59 -10.32 5.20
CA THR A 225 -17.55 -11.08 4.40
C THR A 225 -17.38 -12.58 4.64
N ASN A 226 -18.44 -13.34 4.43
CA ASN A 226 -18.36 -14.80 4.35
C ASN A 226 -17.79 -15.27 3.00
N TRP A 227 -17.62 -16.60 2.86
CA TRP A 227 -17.19 -17.25 1.62
C TRP A 227 -17.97 -16.86 0.36
N SER A 228 -19.28 -16.61 0.50
CA SER A 228 -20.13 -16.26 -0.64
C SER A 228 -19.79 -14.89 -1.24
N ALA A 229 -19.14 -13.99 -0.48
CA ALA A 229 -18.74 -12.65 -0.92
C ALA A 229 -19.90 -11.80 -1.46
N VAL A 230 -21.11 -12.01 -0.93
CA VAL A 230 -22.35 -11.29 -1.33
C VAL A 230 -22.62 -10.10 -0.42
N LYS A 231 -22.41 -10.24 0.89
CA LYS A 231 -22.64 -9.19 1.89
C LYS A 231 -21.32 -8.79 2.52
N TRP A 232 -21.01 -7.50 2.44
CA TRP A 232 -19.78 -6.91 2.91
C TRP A 232 -20.10 -5.93 4.03
N TYR A 233 -19.59 -6.23 5.21
CA TYR A 233 -19.80 -5.44 6.41
C TYR A 233 -18.55 -4.60 6.61
N TRP A 234 -18.66 -3.28 6.53
CA TRP A 234 -17.62 -2.42 7.09
C TRP A 234 -17.71 -2.58 8.60
N ILE A 235 -16.67 -3.13 9.23
CA ILE A 235 -16.67 -3.47 10.66
C ILE A 235 -15.82 -2.51 11.48
N SER A 236 -14.71 -2.01 10.93
CA SER A 236 -13.85 -1.10 11.66
C SER A 236 -13.07 -0.16 10.76
N ARG A 237 -12.61 0.91 11.39
CA ARG A 237 -11.68 1.88 10.84
C ARG A 237 -10.54 2.02 11.82
N TYR A 238 -9.32 1.88 11.33
CA TYR A 238 -8.12 2.18 12.10
C TYR A 238 -7.64 3.58 11.76
N ARG A 239 -7.44 4.42 12.79
CA ARG A 239 -6.71 5.69 12.69
C ARG A 239 -5.48 5.65 13.59
N SER A 240 -4.40 6.26 13.13
CA SER A 240 -3.15 6.38 13.91
C SER A 240 -3.17 7.54 14.90
N LEU A 241 -3.89 8.63 14.59
CA LEU A 241 -3.94 9.86 15.39
C LEU A 241 -5.32 10.49 15.35
N ALA A 242 -5.62 11.35 16.33
CA ALA A 242 -6.83 12.18 16.31
C ALA A 242 -6.65 13.33 15.32
N TYR A 243 -7.72 13.67 14.60
CA TYR A 243 -7.70 14.75 13.60
C TYR A 243 -8.88 15.72 13.74
N THR A 244 -9.75 15.47 14.71
CA THR A 244 -10.76 16.43 15.17
C THR A 244 -10.52 16.71 16.65
N ARG A 245 -10.97 17.87 17.12
CA ARG A 245 -10.87 18.24 18.53
C ARG A 245 -11.64 17.27 19.42
N GLU A 246 -12.82 16.85 18.98
CA GLU A 246 -13.67 15.87 19.68
C GLU A 246 -12.94 14.54 19.86
N GLN A 247 -12.34 13.98 18.80
CA GLN A 247 -11.55 12.75 18.89
C GLN A 247 -10.33 12.90 19.81
N LEU A 248 -9.68 14.07 19.81
CA LEU A 248 -8.51 14.31 20.66
C LEU A 248 -8.90 14.36 22.13
N GLU A 249 -10.06 14.94 22.44
CA GLU A 249 -10.62 14.99 23.79
C GLU A 249 -11.05 13.59 24.25
N GLU A 250 -11.77 12.84 23.42
CA GLU A 250 -12.14 11.43 23.69
C GLU A 250 -10.93 10.53 23.93
N ASP A 251 -9.90 10.64 23.08
CA ASP A 251 -8.66 9.86 23.24
C ASP A 251 -7.93 10.22 24.54
N ARG A 252 -7.95 11.50 24.90
CA ARG A 252 -7.32 11.99 26.13
C ARG A 252 -8.03 11.42 27.35
N GLU A 253 -9.36 11.47 27.38
CA GLU A 253 -10.16 10.90 28.47
C GLU A 253 -9.92 9.39 28.62
N LEU A 254 -9.94 8.65 27.50
CA LEU A 254 -9.69 7.21 27.50
C LEU A 254 -8.28 6.87 27.99
N ALA A 255 -7.27 7.60 27.51
CA ALA A 255 -5.89 7.40 27.91
C ALA A 255 -5.70 7.65 29.41
N ILE A 256 -6.24 8.76 29.94
CA ILE A 256 -6.19 9.05 31.39
C ILE A 256 -6.85 7.92 32.18
N ALA A 257 -8.05 7.48 31.78
CA ALA A 257 -8.75 6.39 32.47
C ALA A 257 -7.97 5.06 32.45
N LEU A 258 -7.26 4.77 31.35
CA LEU A 258 -6.40 3.59 31.25
C LEU A 258 -5.17 3.70 32.15
N PHE A 259 -4.54 4.88 32.24
CA PHE A 259 -3.41 5.11 33.14
C PHE A 259 -3.84 4.95 34.59
N GLU A 260 -4.95 5.57 34.98
CA GLU A 260 -5.52 5.45 36.33
C GLU A 260 -5.86 4.01 36.68
N LYS A 261 -6.51 3.28 35.77
CA LYS A 261 -6.87 1.87 35.97
C LYS A 261 -5.63 0.97 36.17
N ASN A 262 -4.55 1.25 35.45
CA ASN A 262 -3.31 0.49 35.55
C ASN A 262 -2.34 1.02 36.62
N GLY A 263 -2.72 2.08 37.35
CA GLY A 263 -1.87 2.72 38.35
C GLY A 263 -0.61 3.37 37.78
N ILE A 264 -0.62 3.74 36.49
CA ILE A 264 0.51 4.36 35.81
C ILE A 264 0.51 5.86 36.14
N VAL A 265 1.65 6.36 36.62
CA VAL A 265 1.86 7.78 36.92
C VAL A 265 2.98 8.28 36.01
N MET A 266 2.72 9.35 35.24
CA MET A 266 3.72 10.03 34.40
C MET A 266 4.69 10.85 35.25
N ASN A 267 5.57 10.16 35.99
CA ASN A 267 6.67 10.77 36.74
C ASN A 267 8.00 10.67 35.97
N ASP A 268 9.05 11.28 36.51
CA ASP A 268 10.39 11.24 35.90
C ASP A 268 10.92 9.80 35.74
N ASP A 269 10.59 8.91 36.66
CA ASP A 269 11.00 7.49 36.59
C ASP A 269 10.39 6.79 35.37
N TYR A 270 9.08 6.93 35.15
CA TYR A 270 8.39 6.36 34.00
C TYR A 270 8.87 6.98 32.67
N ILE A 271 9.11 8.29 32.65
CA ILE A 271 9.67 8.98 31.48
C ILE A 271 11.08 8.43 31.17
N ASN A 272 11.91 8.19 32.19
CA ASN A 272 13.24 7.62 32.02
C ASN A 272 13.18 6.16 31.53
N GLU A 273 12.21 5.36 31.98
CA GLU A 273 11.97 4.01 31.45
C GLU A 273 11.62 4.05 29.95
N LEU A 274 10.77 4.97 29.52
CA LEU A 274 10.45 5.16 28.10
C LEU A 274 11.70 5.56 27.29
N LYS A 275 12.54 6.44 27.82
CA LYS A 275 13.81 6.81 27.18
C LYS A 275 14.75 5.61 27.04
N LEU A 276 14.83 4.75 28.06
CA LEU A 276 15.61 3.49 28.00
C LEU A 276 15.07 2.52 26.95
N GLN A 277 13.77 2.55 26.66
CA GLN A 277 13.14 1.80 25.57
C GLN A 277 13.37 2.43 24.19
N GLY A 278 14.05 3.59 24.13
CA GLY A 278 14.43 4.26 22.89
C GLY A 278 13.50 5.37 22.43
N PHE A 279 12.52 5.79 23.25
CA PHE A 279 11.65 6.92 22.92
C PHE A 279 12.36 8.25 23.14
N THR A 280 12.15 9.18 22.22
CA THR A 280 12.63 10.57 22.32
C THR A 280 11.70 11.43 23.19
N ASP A 281 12.22 12.55 23.71
CA ASP A 281 11.41 13.52 24.49
C ASP A 281 10.17 13.99 23.71
N GLU A 282 10.31 14.25 22.41
CA GLU A 282 9.20 14.66 21.56
C GLU A 282 8.13 13.58 21.40
N GLU A 283 8.52 12.30 21.29
CA GLU A 283 7.58 11.19 21.16
C GLU A 283 6.81 10.95 22.47
N ILE A 284 7.50 11.05 23.61
CA ILE A 284 6.89 10.93 24.93
C ILE A 284 5.88 12.04 25.14
N ASP A 285 6.24 13.28 24.80
CA ASP A 285 5.38 14.44 24.95
C ASP A 285 4.11 14.36 24.06
N ARG A 286 4.25 13.83 22.84
CA ARG A 286 3.13 13.59 21.91
C ARG A 286 2.17 12.49 22.37
N GLN A 287 2.64 11.53 23.15
CA GLN A 287 1.83 10.41 23.66
C GLN A 287 1.28 10.67 25.07
N ASN A 288 1.79 11.69 25.76
CA ASN A 288 1.38 12.04 27.11
C ASN A 288 -0.01 12.71 27.12
N PRO A 289 -1.06 12.06 27.68
CA PRO A 289 -2.41 12.62 27.68
C PRO A 289 -2.59 13.83 28.61
N TRP A 290 -1.59 14.19 29.41
CA TRP A 290 -1.57 15.45 30.17
C TRP A 290 -0.80 16.57 29.46
N SER A 291 -0.10 16.29 28.36
CA SER A 291 0.62 17.30 27.59
C SER A 291 -0.30 18.14 26.71
N SER A 292 0.10 19.39 26.49
CA SER A 292 -0.49 20.26 25.46
C SER A 292 -0.20 19.76 24.05
N ASN A 293 0.88 18.99 23.87
CA ASN A 293 1.34 18.47 22.58
C ASN A 293 0.80 17.07 22.27
N TYR A 294 -0.12 16.55 23.10
CA TYR A 294 -0.79 15.28 22.85
C TYR A 294 -1.50 15.28 21.49
N VAL A 295 -1.26 14.25 20.69
CA VAL A 295 -1.80 14.14 19.31
C VAL A 295 -2.91 13.09 19.18
N GLY A 296 -3.37 12.54 20.29
CA GLY A 296 -4.34 11.44 20.33
C GLY A 296 -3.65 10.09 20.34
N SER A 297 -4.46 9.04 20.35
CA SER A 297 -3.99 7.65 20.34
C SER A 297 -4.45 6.92 19.08
N GLU A 298 -3.78 5.81 18.78
CA GLU A 298 -4.29 4.87 17.80
C GLU A 298 -5.65 4.36 18.26
N SER A 299 -6.63 4.37 17.36
CA SER A 299 -8.00 4.00 17.70
C SER A 299 -8.63 3.20 16.58
N SER A 300 -9.38 2.17 16.98
CA SER A 300 -10.21 1.38 16.09
C SER A 300 -11.68 1.63 16.44
N SER A 301 -12.40 2.35 15.58
CA SER A 301 -13.83 2.57 15.76
C SER A 301 -14.64 1.55 14.96
N SER A 302 -15.70 1.03 15.57
CA SER A 302 -16.61 0.14 14.88
C SER A 302 -17.52 0.95 13.94
N LYS A 303 -17.55 0.57 12.66
CA LYS A 303 -18.58 1.06 11.74
C LYS A 303 -19.54 -0.09 11.44
N HIS A 304 -20.79 0.23 11.15
CA HIS A 304 -21.79 -0.76 10.77
C HIS A 304 -22.48 -0.28 9.50
N SER A 305 -21.84 -0.50 8.35
CA SER A 305 -22.45 -0.28 7.04
C SER A 305 -22.33 -1.54 6.21
N VAL A 306 -23.36 -1.86 5.43
CA VAL A 306 -23.44 -3.11 4.68
C VAL A 306 -23.59 -2.82 3.20
N ILE A 307 -22.68 -3.38 2.40
CA ILE A 307 -22.77 -3.37 0.94
C ILE A 307 -23.22 -4.76 0.50
N THR A 308 -24.34 -4.83 -0.20
CA THR A 308 -24.88 -6.09 -0.75
C THR A 308 -24.69 -6.11 -2.26
N ILE A 309 -24.12 -7.18 -2.78
CA ILE A 309 -23.96 -7.42 -4.22
C ILE A 309 -25.08 -8.32 -4.68
N LYS A 310 -25.90 -7.87 -5.63
CA LYS A 310 -26.85 -8.73 -6.35
C LYS A 310 -26.19 -9.33 -7.59
N GLU A 311 -26.79 -10.37 -8.17
CA GLU A 311 -26.25 -10.99 -9.40
C GLU A 311 -26.21 -10.02 -10.58
N GLU A 312 -27.22 -9.16 -10.69
CA GLU A 312 -27.31 -8.07 -11.69
C GLU A 312 -26.21 -7.01 -11.54
N ASP A 313 -25.60 -6.90 -10.36
CA ASP A 313 -24.55 -5.93 -10.07
C ASP A 313 -23.15 -6.42 -10.46
N ILE A 314 -23.01 -7.71 -10.81
CA ILE A 314 -21.69 -8.32 -11.01
C ILE A 314 -21.05 -7.74 -12.27
N ILE A 315 -20.00 -6.95 -12.06
CA ILE A 315 -19.25 -6.33 -13.15
C ILE A 315 -18.28 -7.34 -13.74
N ASN A 316 -18.39 -7.61 -15.04
CA ASN A 316 -17.42 -8.40 -15.80
C ASN A 316 -16.90 -7.59 -16.98
N PHE A 317 -15.62 -7.21 -16.92
CA PHE A 317 -14.92 -6.47 -17.98
C PHE A 317 -14.43 -7.35 -19.15
N ASN A 318 -14.80 -8.64 -19.20
CA ASN A 318 -14.41 -9.56 -20.28
C ASN A 318 -15.58 -10.04 -21.11
#